data_AF-A0A380NWB3-F1
#
_entry.id   AF-A0A380NWB3-F1
#
_cell.length_a   1.000
_cell.length_b   1.000
_cell.length_c   1.000
_cell.angle_alpha   90.00
_cell.angle_beta   90.00
_cell.angle_gamma   90.00
#
_symmetry.space_group_name_H-M   'P 1'
#
loop_
_entity.id
_entity.type
_entity.pdbx_description
1 polymer ?
#
loop_
_entity_poly.entity_id
_entity_poly.type
_entity_poly.pdbx_seq_one_letter_code
_entity_poly.pdbx_strand_id
1 'polypeptide(L)'
;MKQSRLSDWFKSRIGFIVILVALLWAKTQMANIMDFKLYQGASPVQWITLLVNPIPIALLLLSFALYFKSPKLFYPISLIIYIANIALVQLNVIYYREFSDFMSVLVMLGYDKVNQGLGASGFALSNVHDISFGSI
;
A
#
# COMPACT_ATOMS: atom_id res chain seq x y z
N MET A 1 36.43 18.20 -14.39
CA MET A 1 35.47 17.73 -13.36
C MET A 1 34.41 16.87 -14.04
N LYS A 2 34.49 15.54 -13.91
CA LYS A 2 33.61 14.56 -14.58
C LYS A 2 32.49 14.18 -13.59
N GLN A 3 31.56 15.11 -13.32
CA GLN A 3 30.39 14.75 -12.52
C GLN A 3 29.61 13.66 -13.26
N SER A 4 29.40 12.56 -12.55
CA SER A 4 29.12 11.23 -13.08
C SER A 4 27.72 11.11 -13.67
N ARG A 5 27.61 10.59 -14.91
CA ARG A 5 26.35 10.27 -15.61
C ARG A 5 25.29 9.52 -14.77
N LEU A 6 25.71 8.86 -13.69
CA LEU A 6 24.82 8.21 -12.71
C LEU A 6 23.92 9.20 -11.97
N SER A 7 24.42 10.38 -11.56
CA SER A 7 23.61 11.36 -10.82
C SER A 7 22.50 11.96 -11.67
N ASP A 8 22.69 12.03 -12.98
CA ASP A 8 21.68 12.57 -13.91
C ASP A 8 20.57 11.55 -14.16
N TRP A 9 20.87 10.26 -14.08
CA TRP A 9 19.87 9.19 -14.14
C TRP A 9 18.97 9.18 -12.89
N PHE A 10 19.54 9.39 -11.70
CA PHE A 10 18.77 9.51 -10.46
C PHE A 10 17.85 10.74 -10.43
N LYS A 11 18.19 11.81 -11.18
CA LYS A 11 17.34 13.00 -11.34
C LYS A 11 16.22 12.81 -12.38
N SER A 12 16.23 11.71 -13.13
CA SER A 12 15.17 11.38 -14.09
C SER A 12 13.91 10.90 -13.39
N ARG A 13 12.75 11.15 -14.00
CA ARG A 13 11.45 10.61 -13.55
C ARG A 13 11.48 9.09 -13.44
N ILE A 14 12.20 8.43 -14.35
CA ILE A 14 12.36 6.97 -14.34
C ILE A 14 13.22 6.54 -13.15
N GLY A 15 14.33 7.24 -12.89
CA GLY A 15 15.18 6.97 -11.72
C GLY A 15 14.40 7.09 -10.41
N PHE A 16 13.56 8.12 -10.29
CA PHE A 16 12.69 8.31 -9.14
C PHE A 16 11.72 7.13 -8.94
N ILE A 17 11.02 6.67 -9.99
CA ILE A 17 10.13 5.51 -9.90
C ILE A 17 10.90 4.24 -9.54
N VAL A 18 12.08 4.01 -10.14
CA VAL A 18 12.88 2.82 -9.84
C VAL A 18 13.31 2.79 -8.36
N ILE A 19 13.66 3.95 -7.78
CA ILE A 19 13.95 4.04 -6.35
C ILE A 19 12.72 3.68 -5.52
N LEU A 20 11.55 4.22 -5.84
CA LEU A 20 10.31 3.91 -5.12
C LEU A 20 9.95 2.41 -5.22
N VAL A 21 10.12 1.81 -6.39
CA VAL A 21 9.93 0.36 -6.61
C VAL A 21 10.92 -0.44 -5.76
N ALA A 22 12.20 -0.06 -5.74
CA ALA A 22 13.22 -0.74 -4.96
C ALA A 22 12.95 -0.66 -3.45
N LEU A 23 12.51 0.50 -2.96
CA LEU A 23 12.13 0.70 -1.56
C LEU A 23 10.90 -0.14 -1.19
N LEU A 24 9.88 -0.15 -2.04
CA LEU A 24 8.68 -0.96 -1.82
C LEU A 24 9.01 -2.45 -1.86
N TRP A 25 9.83 -2.88 -2.81
CA TRP A 25 10.32 -4.26 -2.90
C TRP A 25 11.04 -4.67 -1.62
N ALA A 26 11.98 -3.85 -1.14
CA ALA A 26 12.71 -4.13 0.09
C ALA A 26 11.75 -4.27 1.30
N LYS A 27 10.77 -3.38 1.43
CA LYS A 27 9.74 -3.45 2.48
C LYS A 27 8.93 -4.75 2.39
N THR A 28 8.51 -5.16 1.20
CA THR A 28 7.76 -6.41 1.01
C THR A 28 8.62 -7.63 1.30
N GLN A 29 9.91 -7.64 0.93
CA GLN A 29 10.80 -8.76 1.27
C GLN A 29 11.05 -8.87 2.78
N MET A 30 11.18 -7.74 3.48
CA MET A 30 11.25 -7.72 4.94
C MET A 30 10.01 -8.38 5.57
N ALA A 31 8.81 -8.04 5.09
CA ALA A 31 7.56 -8.66 5.54
C ALA A 31 7.50 -10.17 5.23
N ASN A 32 7.93 -10.57 4.03
CA ASN A 32 7.98 -11.98 3.62
C ASN A 32 8.89 -12.85 4.53
N ILE A 33 9.97 -12.27 5.03
CA ILE A 33 10.94 -12.97 5.90
C ILE A 33 10.46 -12.98 7.36
N MET A 34 10.08 -11.81 7.89
CA MET A 34 9.84 -11.62 9.32
C MET A 34 8.43 -12.01 9.75
N ASP A 35 7.42 -11.51 9.03
CA ASP A 35 6.02 -11.64 9.45
C ASP A 35 5.34 -12.83 8.77
N PHE A 36 5.45 -12.94 7.45
CA PHE A 36 4.76 -13.99 6.69
C PHE A 36 5.49 -15.34 6.71
N LYS A 37 6.80 -15.34 7.01
CA LYS A 37 7.67 -16.53 7.05
C LYS A 37 7.61 -17.40 5.79
N LEU A 38 7.32 -16.81 4.62
CA LEU A 38 7.07 -17.53 3.36
C LEU A 38 8.28 -18.30 2.84
N TYR A 39 9.47 -17.94 3.30
CA TYR A 39 10.72 -18.57 2.93
C TYR A 39 10.99 -19.89 3.69
N GLN A 40 10.25 -20.16 4.78
CA GLN A 40 10.45 -21.36 5.58
C GLN A 40 9.89 -22.59 4.85
N GLY A 41 10.77 -23.53 4.51
CA GLY A 41 10.41 -24.74 3.76
C GLY A 41 10.18 -24.51 2.26
N ALA A 42 10.47 -23.32 1.73
CA ALA A 42 10.33 -23.02 0.32
C ALA A 42 11.44 -23.69 -0.53
N SER A 43 11.03 -24.31 -1.64
CA SER A 43 11.94 -24.84 -2.66
C SER A 43 12.68 -23.71 -3.41
N PRO A 44 13.82 -23.98 -4.08
CA PRO A 44 14.57 -22.95 -4.80
C PRO A 44 13.74 -22.18 -5.85
N VAL A 45 12.79 -22.84 -6.51
CA VAL A 45 11.87 -22.19 -7.45
C VAL A 45 10.91 -21.25 -6.73
N GLN A 46 10.39 -21.64 -5.57
CA GLN A 46 9.52 -20.77 -4.77
C GLN A 46 10.27 -19.55 -4.23
N TRP A 47 11.54 -19.70 -3.83
CA TRP A 47 12.39 -18.56 -3.45
C TRP A 47 12.49 -17.52 -4.57
N ILE A 48 12.73 -17.95 -5.81
CA ILE A 48 12.80 -17.06 -6.97
C ILE A 48 11.44 -16.39 -7.20
N THR A 49 10.35 -17.15 -7.12
CA THR A 49 8.99 -16.61 -7.27
C THR A 49 8.68 -15.55 -6.21
N LEU A 50 9.03 -15.79 -4.93
CA LEU A 50 8.81 -14.86 -3.82
C LEU A 50 9.66 -13.57 -3.95
N LEU A 51 10.89 -13.70 -4.47
CA LEU A 51 11.75 -12.54 -4.75
C LEU A 51 11.20 -11.68 -5.87
N VAL A 52 10.64 -12.29 -6.92
CA VAL A 52 10.11 -11.58 -8.09
C VAL A 52 8.69 -11.04 -7.84
N ASN A 53 7.87 -11.69 -7.02
CA ASN A 53 6.45 -11.39 -6.84
C ASN A 53 6.10 -9.90 -6.61
N PRO A 54 6.83 -9.13 -5.77
CA PRO A 54 6.46 -7.73 -5.53
C PRO A 54 6.77 -6.80 -6.70
N ILE A 55 7.65 -7.21 -7.63
CA ILE A 55 8.18 -6.36 -8.69
C ILE A 55 7.10 -5.97 -9.72
N PRO A 56 6.32 -6.90 -10.31
CA PRO A 56 5.32 -6.57 -11.31
C PRO A 56 4.26 -5.57 -10.80
N ILE A 57 3.73 -5.80 -9.60
CA ILE A 57 2.65 -4.95 -9.06
C ILE A 57 3.18 -3.55 -8.69
N ALA A 58 4.37 -3.47 -8.09
CA ALA A 58 5.02 -2.22 -7.75
C ALA A 58 5.33 -1.40 -9.00
N LEU A 59 5.89 -2.03 -10.04
CA LEU A 59 6.15 -1.39 -11.33
C LEU A 59 4.86 -0.93 -11.99
N LEU A 60 3.83 -1.76 -12.05
CA LEU A 60 2.57 -1.42 -12.71
C LEU A 60 1.91 -0.21 -12.06
N LEU A 61 1.81 -0.20 -10.74
CA LEU A 61 1.15 0.89 -10.01
C LEU A 61 2.00 2.17 -10.03
N LEU A 62 3.31 2.09 -9.77
CA LEU A 62 4.17 3.29 -9.76
C LEU A 62 4.42 3.83 -11.18
N SER A 63 4.47 2.98 -12.20
CA SER A 63 4.60 3.43 -13.59
C SER A 63 3.34 4.14 -14.09
N PHE A 64 2.18 3.90 -13.50
CA PHE A 64 0.97 4.67 -13.80
C PHE A 64 1.19 6.18 -13.57
N ALA A 65 2.00 6.56 -12.57
CA ALA A 65 2.35 7.95 -12.35
C ALA A 65 3.12 8.58 -13.52
N LEU A 66 3.87 7.80 -14.31
CA LEU A 66 4.63 8.29 -15.47
C LEU A 66 3.72 8.79 -16.60
N TYR A 67 2.43 8.42 -16.61
CA TYR A 67 1.46 8.93 -17.58
C TYR A 67 1.24 10.46 -17.43
N PHE A 68 1.44 10.99 -16.22
CA PHE A 68 1.29 12.42 -15.95
C PHE A 68 2.53 13.20 -16.44
N LYS A 69 2.35 13.96 -17.53
CA LYS A 69 3.44 14.77 -18.12
C LYS A 69 3.87 15.94 -17.24
N SER A 70 3.00 16.47 -16.38
CA SER A 70 3.32 17.63 -15.52
C SER A 70 4.09 17.19 -14.25
N PRO A 71 5.27 17.78 -13.96
CA PRO A 71 6.02 17.46 -12.74
C PRO A 71 5.23 17.70 -11.46
N LYS A 72 4.38 18.73 -11.45
CA LYS A 72 3.53 19.11 -10.31
C LYS A 72 2.50 18.03 -9.94
N LEU A 73 2.07 17.19 -10.89
CA LEU A 73 1.18 16.06 -10.62
C LEU A 73 1.96 14.76 -10.44
N PHE A 74 3.04 14.57 -11.21
CA PHE A 74 3.86 13.36 -11.19
C PHE A 74 4.36 13.01 -9.77
N TYR A 75 5.02 13.95 -9.09
CA TYR A 75 5.61 13.69 -7.76
C TYR A 75 4.57 13.39 -6.66
N PRO A 76 3.49 14.18 -6.48
CA PRO A 76 2.49 13.85 -5.46
C PRO A 76 1.74 12.55 -5.79
N ILE A 77 1.39 12.29 -7.05
CA ILE A 77 0.66 11.06 -7.43
C ILE A 77 1.52 9.82 -7.18
N SER A 78 2.78 9.83 -7.61
CA SER A 78 3.70 8.71 -7.35
C SER A 78 3.91 8.48 -5.85
N LEU A 79 3.98 9.54 -5.05
CA LEU A 79 4.11 9.45 -3.61
C LEU A 79 2.84 8.91 -2.93
N ILE A 80 1.65 9.34 -3.37
CA ILE A 80 0.37 8.80 -2.90
C ILE A 80 0.27 7.31 -3.21
N ILE A 81 0.60 6.90 -4.44
CA ILE A 81 0.60 5.48 -4.84
C ILE A 81 1.59 4.68 -4.01
N TYR A 82 2.79 5.23 -3.78
CA TYR A 82 3.80 4.59 -2.93
C TYR A 82 3.31 4.40 -1.49
N ILE A 83 2.76 5.44 -0.86
CA ILE A 83 2.22 5.39 0.50
C ILE A 83 1.06 4.38 0.58
N ALA A 84 0.15 4.38 -0.39
CA ALA A 84 -0.96 3.43 -0.45
C ALA A 84 -0.45 1.99 -0.52
N ASN A 85 0.59 1.71 -1.32
CA ASN A 85 1.21 0.39 -1.38
C ASN A 85 1.87 -0.01 -0.05
N ILE A 86 2.58 0.90 0.61
CA ILE A 86 3.17 0.65 1.94
C ILE A 86 2.07 0.35 2.96
N ALA A 87 0.97 1.11 2.94
CA ALA A 87 -0.18 0.87 3.81
C ALA A 87 -0.80 -0.50 3.55
N LEU A 88 -0.97 -0.90 2.28
CA LEU A 88 -1.49 -2.22 1.91
C LEU A 88 -0.59 -3.36 2.42
N VAL A 89 0.74 -3.23 2.29
CA VAL A 89 1.68 -4.21 2.84
C VAL A 89 1.55 -4.26 4.36
N GLN A 90 1.46 -3.11 5.04
CA GLN A 90 1.36 -3.04 6.49
C GLN A 90 0.05 -3.65 7.01
N LEU A 91 -1.07 -3.38 6.35
CA LEU A 91 -2.35 -3.98 6.71
C LEU A 91 -2.33 -5.50 6.49
N ASN A 92 -1.70 -5.97 5.40
CA ASN A 92 -1.51 -7.40 5.19
C ASN A 92 -0.65 -8.04 6.28
N VAL A 93 0.43 -7.38 6.72
CA VAL A 93 1.26 -7.87 7.84
C VAL A 93 0.43 -8.04 9.11
N ILE A 94 -0.37 -7.03 9.47
CA ILE A 94 -1.22 -7.08 10.66
C ILE A 94 -2.25 -8.20 10.52
N TYR A 95 -2.95 -8.26 9.38
CA TYR A 95 -3.99 -9.27 9.14
C TYR A 95 -3.41 -10.69 9.15
N TYR A 96 -2.27 -10.91 8.49
CA TYR A 96 -1.62 -12.22 8.46
C TYR A 96 -1.14 -12.67 9.83
N ARG A 97 -0.71 -11.75 10.69
CA ARG A 97 -0.32 -12.11 12.06
C ARG A 97 -1.49 -12.65 12.88
N GLU A 98 -2.69 -12.08 12.68
CA GLU A 98 -3.89 -12.49 13.42
C GLU A 98 -4.57 -13.71 12.81
N PHE A 99 -4.65 -13.81 11.49
CA PHE A 99 -5.44 -14.82 10.78
C PHE A 99 -4.60 -15.88 10.03
N SER A 100 -3.28 -15.70 9.95
CA SER A 100 -2.37 -16.55 9.16
C SER A 100 -2.76 -16.68 7.68
N ASP A 101 -3.45 -15.67 7.14
CA ASP A 101 -3.86 -15.60 5.74
C ASP A 101 -3.68 -14.18 5.19
N PHE A 102 -3.60 -14.03 3.87
CA PHE A 102 -3.51 -12.73 3.22
C PHE A 102 -4.86 -12.04 3.16
N MET A 103 -4.85 -10.73 3.38
CA MET A 103 -6.07 -9.96 3.33
C MET A 103 -6.56 -9.82 1.88
N SER A 104 -7.76 -10.33 1.62
CA SER A 104 -8.40 -10.19 0.31
C SER A 104 -9.05 -8.82 0.11
N VAL A 105 -9.26 -8.43 -1.14
CA VAL A 105 -9.95 -7.17 -1.49
C VAL A 105 -11.37 -7.13 -0.92
N LEU A 106 -12.05 -8.29 -0.83
CA LEU A 106 -13.40 -8.37 -0.28
C LEU A 106 -13.43 -8.04 1.22
N VAL A 107 -12.39 -8.41 1.97
CA VAL A 107 -12.28 -8.05 3.40
C VAL A 107 -12.07 -6.54 3.54
N MET A 108 -11.22 -5.94 2.70
CA MET A 108 -11.01 -4.49 2.69
C MET A 108 -12.29 -3.71 2.37
N LEU A 109 -13.05 -4.14 1.35
CA LEU A 109 -14.31 -3.51 0.96
C LEU A 109 -15.49 -3.87 1.88
N GLY A 110 -15.40 -4.98 2.60
CA GLY A 110 -16.43 -5.45 3.54
C GLY A 110 -16.51 -4.64 4.84
N TYR A 111 -15.46 -3.87 5.18
CA TYR A 111 -15.43 -3.00 6.36
C TYR A 111 -16.55 -1.94 6.35
N ASP A 112 -17.01 -1.50 5.16
CA ASP A 112 -18.13 -0.57 5.02
C ASP A 112 -19.45 -1.11 5.58
N LYS A 113 -19.69 -2.43 5.56
CA LYS A 113 -20.93 -3.02 6.11
C LYS A 113 -21.00 -2.96 7.64
N VAL A 114 -19.86 -2.85 8.32
CA VAL A 114 -19.79 -2.73 9.78
C VAL A 114 -19.96 -1.28 10.22
N ASN A 115 -19.41 -0.32 9.46
CA ASN A 115 -19.58 1.11 9.75
C ASN A 115 -20.98 1.63 9.36
N GLN A 116 -21.65 1.02 8.37
CA GLN A 116 -23.06 1.30 8.08
C GLN A 116 -23.98 0.84 9.22
N GLY A 117 -23.61 -0.19 9.99
CA GLY A 117 -24.34 -0.58 11.20
C GLY A 117 -24.26 0.48 12.30
N LEU A 118 -23.10 1.11 12.50
CA LEU A 118 -22.89 2.14 13.52
C LEU A 118 -23.39 3.53 13.07
N GLY A 119 -23.24 3.87 11.79
CA GLY A 119 -23.78 5.09 11.19
C GLY A 119 -25.30 5.09 11.09
N ALA A 120 -25.91 4.00 10.59
CA ALA A 120 -27.37 3.89 10.55
C ALA A 120 -27.98 3.81 11.96
N SER A 121 -27.32 3.15 12.92
CA SER A 121 -27.78 3.16 14.32
C SER A 121 -27.63 4.54 14.95
N GLY A 122 -26.54 5.26 14.68
CA GLY A 122 -26.33 6.63 15.16
C GLY A 122 -27.35 7.61 14.62
N PHE A 123 -27.69 7.54 13.33
CA PHE A 123 -28.74 8.37 12.71
C PHE A 123 -30.16 7.91 13.05
N ALA A 124 -30.38 6.62 13.32
CA ALA A 124 -31.69 6.11 13.77
C ALA A 124 -31.95 6.37 15.27
N LEU A 125 -30.90 6.52 16.08
CA LEU A 125 -30.99 6.90 17.49
C LEU A 125 -30.93 8.42 17.69
N SER A 126 -30.38 9.20 16.76
CA SER A 126 -30.42 10.66 16.82
C SER A 126 -31.74 11.17 16.24
N ASN A 127 -32.72 11.46 17.09
CA ASN A 127 -33.88 12.25 16.68
C ASN A 127 -33.47 13.72 16.61
N VAL A 128 -33.96 14.45 15.62
CA VAL A 128 -33.73 15.91 15.46
C VAL A 128 -34.14 16.69 16.72
N HIS A 129 -35.01 16.12 17.56
CA HIS A 129 -35.46 16.70 18.82
C HIS A 129 -34.42 16.67 19.97
N ASP A 130 -33.40 15.80 19.90
CA ASP A 130 -32.35 15.70 20.94
C ASP A 130 -31.35 16.87 20.88
N ILE A 131 -31.25 17.55 19.74
CA ILE A 131 -30.35 18.70 19.57
C ILE A 131 -30.90 19.94 20.30
N SER A 132 -32.21 19.98 20.60
CA SER A 132 -32.88 21.11 21.25
C SER A 132 -33.02 20.94 22.78
N PHE A 133 -32.76 19.76 23.34
CA PHE A 133 -32.83 19.47 24.78
C PHE A 133 -31.45 19.08 25.34
N GLY A 134 -30.45 19.91 25.08
CA GLY A 134 -29.17 19.86 25.79
C GLY A 134 -29.27 20.57 27.15
N SER A 135 -29.81 19.90 28.18
CA SER A 135 -29.52 20.13 29.60
C SER A 135 -30.28 19.15 30.50
N ILE A 136 -29.57 18.16 31.04
CA ILE A 136 -29.26 17.91 32.47
C ILE A 136 -28.12 16.89 32.51
#